data_AF-A0A7C7ETD9-F1
#
_entry.id   AF-A0A7C7ETD9-F1
#
_cell.length_a   1.000
_cell.length_b   1.000
_cell.length_c   1.000
_cell.angle_alpha   90.00
_cell.angle_beta   90.00
_cell.angle_gamma   90.00
#
_symmetry.space_group_name_H-M   'P 1'
#
loop_
_entity.id
_entity.type
_entity.pdbx_description
1 polymer ?
#
loop_
_entity_poly.entity_id
_entity_poly.type
_entity_poly.pdbx_seq_one_letter_code
_entity_poly.pdbx_strand_id
1 'polypeptide(L)'
;MNLIAQIVTAGGVVLTRTWAAAFEYIKGITNEQVKTLCDIYNSYYSSPIDIRQEITEHNSVSWVRAFKFIFDLWRGFCTGSFSHVLRALYYFGLTDYKKITIKMIMQVKHLSECIFQGLSDLTTNRTTVDVIQDFNNKLSELQFSEIRKVLGLDFFVPIFDEYDKDELKYNVSNLNWETSYKLFTEVFSVNSRYMTVHQSKGLEWDKVVVSLKPNHHSNRDNITLRAMFQNPRLLNEEPADEFTRMYYVACSRAREDLYIHLPSGFDYNILENAIRNFTSTSGQFINYEFIQS
;
A
#
# COMPACT_ATOMS: atom_id res chain seq x y z
N MET A 1 -0.93 7.38 -17.50
CA MET A 1 -1.24 7.19 -16.05
C MET A 1 -2.73 7.42 -15.64
N ASN A 2 -3.51 8.21 -16.38
CA ASN A 2 -4.91 8.54 -16.01
C ASN A 2 -5.90 7.35 -16.15
N LEU A 3 -5.71 6.47 -17.15
CA LEU A 3 -6.61 5.34 -17.40
C LEU A 3 -6.62 4.30 -16.26
N ILE A 4 -5.45 3.89 -15.75
CA ILE A 4 -5.37 2.91 -14.66
C ILE A 4 -6.10 3.44 -13.41
N ALA A 5 -5.92 4.72 -13.10
CA ALA A 5 -6.63 5.35 -11.99
C ALA A 5 -8.15 5.37 -12.18
N GLN A 6 -8.64 5.57 -13.41
CA GLN A 6 -10.06 5.49 -13.74
C GLN A 6 -10.60 4.06 -13.57
N ILE A 7 -9.85 3.06 -14.02
CA ILE A 7 -10.21 1.64 -13.86
C ILE A 7 -10.33 1.28 -12.37
N VAL A 8 -9.36 1.69 -11.55
CA VAL A 8 -9.40 1.45 -10.10
C VAL A 8 -10.59 2.16 -9.45
N THR A 9 -10.87 3.40 -9.86
CA THR A 9 -12.03 4.17 -9.35
C THR A 9 -13.36 3.50 -9.73
N ALA A 10 -13.42 2.85 -10.90
CA ALA A 10 -14.59 2.08 -11.35
C ALA A 10 -14.71 0.68 -10.70
N GLY A 11 -13.88 0.37 -9.68
CA GLY A 11 -13.92 -0.90 -8.96
C GLY A 11 -13.00 -2.00 -9.52
N GLY A 12 -12.22 -1.69 -10.57
CA GLY A 12 -11.20 -2.58 -11.10
C GLY A 12 -10.01 -2.75 -10.16
N VAL A 13 -9.15 -3.72 -10.48
CA VAL A 13 -7.96 -4.05 -9.68
C VAL A 13 -6.69 -4.01 -10.51
N VAL A 14 -5.56 -3.74 -9.84
CA VAL A 14 -4.21 -3.84 -10.41
C VAL A 14 -3.50 -5.04 -9.80
N LEU A 15 -3.09 -5.97 -10.66
CA LEU A 15 -2.35 -7.16 -10.29
C LEU A 15 -0.87 -6.99 -10.63
N THR A 16 -0.02 -7.16 -9.63
CA THR A 16 1.43 -7.04 -9.76
C THR A 16 2.15 -8.32 -9.33
N ARG A 17 3.45 -8.41 -9.69
CA ARG A 17 4.32 -9.51 -9.26
C ARG A 17 4.67 -9.42 -7.77
N THR A 18 4.90 -8.21 -7.28
CA THR A 18 5.30 -7.91 -5.90
C THR A 18 4.53 -6.70 -5.37
N TRP A 19 4.45 -6.58 -4.05
CA TRP A 19 3.85 -5.41 -3.40
C TRP A 19 4.61 -4.11 -3.67
N ALA A 20 5.95 -4.15 -3.74
CA ALA A 20 6.73 -2.97 -4.12
C ALA A 20 6.32 -2.42 -5.50
N ALA A 21 6.01 -3.29 -6.47
CA ALA A 21 5.52 -2.86 -7.78
C ALA A 21 4.11 -2.23 -7.73
N ALA A 22 3.31 -2.51 -6.70
CA ALA A 22 2.01 -1.90 -6.53
C ALA A 22 2.09 -0.40 -6.19
N PHE A 23 3.21 0.05 -5.59
CA PHE A 23 3.39 1.44 -5.19
C PHE A 23 3.41 2.40 -6.39
N GLU A 24 3.86 1.94 -7.58
CA GLU A 24 3.84 2.70 -8.84
C GLU A 24 2.41 3.14 -9.25
N TYR A 25 1.37 2.51 -8.70
CA TYR A 25 -0.04 2.77 -9.05
C TYR A 25 -0.82 3.56 -8.01
N ILE A 26 -0.17 3.94 -6.90
CA ILE A 26 -0.80 4.80 -5.90
C ILE A 26 -1.01 6.17 -6.53
N LYS A 27 -2.25 6.61 -6.60
CA LYS A 27 -2.60 7.86 -7.26
C LYS A 27 -2.11 9.05 -6.43
N GLY A 28 -1.48 10.03 -7.08
CA GLY A 28 -1.18 11.34 -6.48
C GLY A 28 0.14 11.42 -5.71
N ILE A 29 0.87 10.32 -5.55
CA ILE A 29 2.20 10.35 -4.91
C ILE A 29 3.31 10.54 -5.94
N THR A 30 4.43 11.14 -5.53
CA THR A 30 5.58 11.41 -6.40
C THR A 30 6.44 10.17 -6.60
N ASN A 31 7.26 10.14 -7.67
CA ASN A 31 8.23 9.06 -7.88
C ASN A 31 9.24 8.92 -6.73
N GLU A 32 9.56 10.02 -6.06
CA GLU A 32 10.41 10.01 -4.86
C GLU A 32 9.72 9.25 -3.72
N GLN A 33 8.43 9.52 -3.46
CA GLN A 33 7.66 8.80 -2.45
C GLN A 33 7.49 7.31 -2.80
N VAL A 34 7.28 6.98 -4.09
CA VAL A 34 7.28 5.58 -4.55
C VAL A 34 8.60 4.90 -4.24
N LYS A 35 9.73 5.57 -4.53
CA LYS A 35 11.06 5.05 -4.21
C LYS A 35 11.23 4.85 -2.70
N THR A 36 10.85 5.83 -1.89
CA THR A 36 10.90 5.71 -0.42
C THR A 36 10.08 4.53 0.09
N LEU A 37 8.87 4.29 -0.43
CA LEU A 37 8.06 3.11 -0.08
C LEU A 37 8.74 1.80 -0.48
N CYS A 38 9.34 1.73 -1.67
CA CYS A 38 10.11 0.58 -2.11
C CYS A 38 11.29 0.31 -1.18
N ASP A 39 12.04 1.35 -0.79
CA ASP A 39 13.20 1.23 0.08
C ASP A 39 12.80 0.75 1.49
N ILE A 40 11.69 1.25 2.04
CA ILE A 40 11.11 0.76 3.31
C ILE A 40 10.73 -0.71 3.18
N TYR A 41 9.98 -1.09 2.14
CA TYR A 41 9.54 -2.47 1.94
C TYR A 41 10.74 -3.43 1.81
N ASN A 42 11.76 -3.03 1.04
CA ASN A 42 12.95 -3.83 0.81
C ASN A 42 13.85 -3.96 2.06
N SER A 43 13.80 -3.00 2.99
CA SER A 43 14.57 -3.07 4.25
C SER A 43 14.21 -4.29 5.11
N TYR A 44 12.99 -4.83 4.92
CA TYR A 44 12.49 -6.02 5.60
C TYR A 44 12.74 -7.32 4.81
N TYR A 45 13.28 -7.26 3.60
CA TYR A 45 13.43 -8.45 2.74
C TYR A 45 14.30 -9.56 3.37
N SER A 46 15.31 -9.18 4.17
CA SER A 46 16.18 -10.11 4.89
C SER A 46 15.72 -10.39 6.33
N SER A 47 14.53 -9.91 6.71
CA SER A 47 13.97 -10.02 8.06
C SER A 47 12.84 -11.07 8.07
N PRO A 48 12.58 -11.75 9.19
CA PRO A 48 11.38 -12.56 9.35
C PRO A 48 10.07 -11.73 9.38
N ILE A 49 10.17 -10.39 9.43
CA ILE A 49 9.03 -9.48 9.51
C ILE A 49 8.36 -9.35 8.14
N ASP A 50 7.09 -9.79 8.05
CA ASP A 50 6.20 -9.42 6.95
C ASP A 50 5.55 -8.07 7.27
N ILE A 51 6.11 -6.99 6.69
CA ILE A 51 5.64 -5.63 6.96
C ILE A 51 4.18 -5.41 6.55
N ARG A 52 3.65 -6.18 5.59
CA ARG A 52 2.24 -6.10 5.22
C ARG A 52 1.37 -6.67 6.34
N GLN A 53 1.69 -7.85 6.85
CA GLN A 53 0.96 -8.44 7.98
C GLN A 53 1.02 -7.56 9.22
N GLU A 54 2.16 -6.92 9.45
CA GLU A 54 2.31 -5.92 10.51
C GLU A 54 1.36 -4.74 10.34
N ILE A 55 1.22 -4.22 9.12
CA ILE A 55 0.30 -3.11 8.80
C ILE A 55 -1.17 -3.55 8.87
N THR A 56 -1.51 -4.75 8.39
CA THR A 56 -2.90 -5.21 8.35
C THR A 56 -3.40 -5.73 9.69
N GLU A 57 -2.56 -6.46 10.45
CA GLU A 57 -3.01 -7.32 11.55
C GLU A 57 -2.22 -7.13 12.86
N HIS A 58 -0.89 -7.24 12.85
CA HIS A 58 -0.12 -7.49 14.08
C HIS A 58 0.25 -6.24 14.90
N ASN A 59 0.65 -5.13 14.27
CA ASN A 59 1.04 -3.89 14.95
C ASN A 59 2.26 -4.02 15.90
N SER A 60 3.12 -5.00 15.68
CA SER A 60 4.33 -5.27 16.47
C SER A 60 5.42 -4.25 16.14
N VAL A 61 5.52 -3.82 14.87
CA VAL A 61 6.50 -2.84 14.42
C VAL A 61 6.16 -1.44 14.92
N SER A 62 7.12 -0.77 15.58
CA SER A 62 6.93 0.51 16.27
C SER A 62 6.35 1.61 15.37
N TRP A 63 6.95 1.85 14.20
CA TRP A 63 6.48 2.92 13.31
C TRP A 63 5.11 2.58 12.71
N VAL A 64 4.84 1.30 12.44
CA VAL A 64 3.53 0.84 11.94
C VAL A 64 2.44 1.13 12.97
N ARG A 65 2.68 0.76 14.23
CA ARG A 65 1.77 1.03 15.34
C ARG A 65 1.55 2.53 15.55
N ALA A 66 2.61 3.34 15.48
CA ALA A 66 2.53 4.80 15.59
C ALA A 66 1.71 5.43 14.46
N PHE A 67 1.88 4.95 13.22
CA PHE A 67 1.15 5.45 12.05
C PHE A 67 -0.33 5.06 12.14
N LYS A 68 -0.66 3.82 12.52
CA LYS A 68 -2.05 3.40 12.74
C LYS A 68 -2.73 4.21 13.84
N PHE A 69 -2.02 4.46 14.94
CA PHE A 69 -2.48 5.31 16.01
C PHE A 69 -2.88 6.71 15.51
N ILE A 70 -1.99 7.40 14.80
CA ILE A 70 -2.26 8.78 14.38
C ILE A 70 -3.34 8.85 13.29
N PHE A 71 -3.41 7.87 12.39
CA PHE A 71 -4.46 7.82 11.37
C PHE A 71 -5.84 7.51 11.95
N ASP A 72 -5.93 6.64 12.96
CA ASP A 72 -7.19 6.38 13.65
C ASP A 72 -7.65 7.60 14.46
N LEU A 73 -6.72 8.31 15.10
CA LEU A 73 -7.04 9.55 15.79
C LEU A 73 -7.51 10.64 14.82
N TRP A 74 -6.83 10.79 13.68
CA TRP A 74 -7.23 11.71 12.61
C TRP A 74 -8.60 11.35 12.02
N ARG A 75 -8.87 10.07 11.79
CA ARG A 75 -10.19 9.63 11.32
C ARG A 75 -11.28 9.93 12.34
N GLY A 76 -11.00 9.75 13.63
CA GLY A 76 -11.89 10.16 14.71
C GLY A 76 -12.20 11.65 14.67
N PHE A 77 -11.19 12.49 14.42
CA PHE A 77 -11.34 13.93 14.23
C PHE A 77 -12.22 14.26 13.01
N CYS A 78 -11.91 13.73 11.83
CA CYS A 78 -12.65 14.01 10.59
C CYS A 78 -14.11 13.55 10.63
N THR A 79 -14.39 12.43 11.30
CA THR A 79 -15.74 11.83 11.34
C THR A 79 -16.55 12.22 12.58
N GLY A 80 -15.92 12.84 13.59
CA GLY A 80 -16.50 13.02 14.92
C GLY A 80 -16.70 11.71 15.69
N SER A 81 -16.13 10.59 15.22
CA SER A 81 -16.36 9.28 15.80
C SER A 81 -15.38 8.96 16.92
N PHE A 82 -15.91 8.91 18.15
CA PHE A 82 -15.11 8.53 19.32
C PHE A 82 -14.68 7.05 19.29
N SER A 83 -15.33 6.18 18.51
CA SER A 83 -14.90 4.78 18.39
C SER A 83 -13.54 4.65 17.70
N HIS A 84 -13.22 5.53 16.75
CA HIS A 84 -11.89 5.61 16.14
C HIS A 84 -10.84 6.10 17.14
N VAL A 85 -11.19 7.07 17.97
CA VAL A 85 -10.33 7.53 19.07
C VAL A 85 -10.02 6.40 20.05
N LEU A 86 -11.03 5.63 20.47
CA LEU A 86 -10.83 4.46 21.34
C LEU A 86 -9.91 3.43 20.70
N ARG A 87 -10.11 3.14 19.42
CA ARG A 87 -9.24 2.22 18.66
C ARG A 87 -7.80 2.72 18.61
N ALA A 88 -7.59 4.01 18.40
CA ALA A 88 -6.26 4.60 18.45
C ALA A 88 -5.61 4.35 19.83
N LEU A 89 -6.29 4.69 20.91
CA LEU A 89 -5.76 4.53 22.28
C LEU A 89 -5.49 3.05 22.64
N TYR A 90 -6.22 2.11 22.03
CA TYR A 90 -6.00 0.67 22.23
C TYR A 90 -4.64 0.19 21.73
N TYR A 91 -4.04 0.82 20.72
CA TYR A 91 -2.67 0.49 20.26
C TYR A 91 -1.62 0.64 21.37
N PHE A 92 -1.91 1.46 22.38
CA PHE A 92 -1.03 1.71 23.53
C PHE A 92 -1.63 1.25 24.86
N GLY A 93 -2.53 0.26 24.81
CA GLY A 93 -2.97 -0.46 26.01
C GLY A 93 -4.08 0.20 26.80
N LEU A 94 -4.78 1.21 26.25
CA LEU A 94 -6.01 1.68 26.86
C LEU A 94 -7.16 0.69 26.64
N THR A 95 -7.36 -0.19 27.62
CA THR A 95 -8.40 -1.25 27.58
C THR A 95 -9.57 -0.96 28.51
N ASP A 96 -9.38 -0.11 29.53
CA ASP A 96 -10.40 0.18 30.54
C ASP A 96 -11.19 1.45 30.22
N TYR A 97 -12.36 1.27 29.59
CA TYR A 97 -13.27 2.36 29.27
C TYR A 97 -13.78 3.13 30.49
N LYS A 98 -13.70 2.55 31.71
CA LYS A 98 -14.13 3.23 32.94
C LYS A 98 -13.23 4.40 33.31
N LYS A 99 -12.01 4.44 32.78
CA LYS A 99 -11.07 5.56 32.96
C LYS A 99 -11.40 6.76 32.09
N ILE A 100 -12.33 6.61 31.14
CA ILE A 100 -12.69 7.66 30.19
C ILE A 100 -13.73 8.58 30.82
N THR A 101 -13.33 9.83 31.04
CA THR A 101 -14.20 10.87 31.60
C THR A 101 -14.62 11.85 30.50
N ILE A 102 -15.72 12.57 30.71
CA ILE A 102 -16.16 13.65 29.80
C ILE A 102 -15.04 14.69 29.60
N LYS A 103 -14.29 15.00 30.68
CA LYS A 103 -13.15 15.92 30.63
C LYS A 103 -12.03 15.42 29.73
N MET A 104 -11.71 14.12 29.80
CA MET A 104 -10.76 13.49 28.87
C MET A 104 -11.25 13.58 27.42
N ILE A 105 -12.52 13.30 27.15
CA ILE A 105 -13.10 13.38 25.80
C ILE A 105 -12.97 14.80 25.24
N MET A 106 -13.27 15.83 26.04
CA MET A 106 -13.09 17.23 25.64
C MET A 106 -11.63 17.57 25.36
N GLN A 107 -10.69 17.08 26.19
CA GLN A 107 -9.27 17.27 25.94
C GLN A 107 -8.80 16.56 24.67
N VAL A 108 -9.28 15.34 24.38
CA VAL A 108 -8.93 14.64 23.14
C VAL A 108 -9.45 15.38 21.92
N LYS A 109 -10.67 15.91 21.98
CA LYS A 109 -11.21 16.78 20.92
C LYS A 109 -10.30 17.99 20.70
N HIS A 110 -9.97 18.71 21.78
CA HIS A 110 -9.11 19.90 21.70
C HIS A 110 -7.70 19.58 21.18
N LEU A 111 -7.09 18.48 21.66
CA LEU A 111 -5.80 18.02 21.17
C LEU A 111 -5.85 17.70 19.67
N SER A 112 -6.90 16.99 19.25
CA SER A 112 -7.10 16.64 17.84
C SER A 112 -7.25 17.89 16.96
N GLU A 113 -7.98 18.91 17.43
CA GLU A 113 -8.07 20.21 16.76
C GLU A 113 -6.67 20.86 16.65
N CYS A 114 -5.87 20.87 17.72
CA CYS A 114 -4.52 21.43 17.68
C CYS A 114 -3.57 20.73 16.69
N ILE A 115 -3.72 19.42 16.48
CA ILE A 115 -2.82 18.62 15.63
C ILE A 115 -3.29 18.56 14.17
N PHE A 116 -4.59 18.40 13.96
CA PHE A 116 -5.15 18.02 12.67
C PHE A 116 -5.87 19.16 11.94
N GLN A 117 -6.07 20.32 12.58
CA GLN A 117 -6.67 21.47 11.90
C GLN A 117 -5.84 21.84 10.66
N GLY A 118 -6.47 21.82 9.50
CA GLY A 118 -5.82 22.11 8.21
C GLY A 118 -5.11 20.90 7.56
N LEU A 119 -5.14 19.72 8.18
CA LEU A 119 -4.61 18.48 7.61
C LEU A 119 -5.69 17.77 6.77
N SER A 120 -5.34 17.37 5.54
CA SER A 120 -6.15 16.52 4.67
C SER A 120 -5.42 15.25 4.25
N ASP A 121 -6.13 14.28 3.66
CA ASP A 121 -5.56 13.10 3.01
C ASP A 121 -4.62 13.41 1.83
N LEU A 122 -4.62 14.67 1.35
CA LEU A 122 -3.75 15.16 0.27
C LEU A 122 -2.57 16.01 0.79
N THR A 123 -2.30 15.97 2.10
CA THR A 123 -1.20 16.75 2.69
C THR A 123 0.16 16.19 2.28
N THR A 124 0.95 16.99 1.56
CA THR A 124 2.29 16.59 1.08
C THR A 124 3.44 17.37 1.70
N ASN A 125 3.17 18.53 2.32
CA ASN A 125 4.16 19.41 2.92
C ASN A 125 4.52 19.06 4.38
N ARG A 126 3.95 17.98 4.91
CA ARG A 126 4.24 17.46 6.25
C ARG A 126 4.46 15.96 6.19
N THR A 127 5.39 15.46 6.99
CA THR A 127 5.59 14.02 7.16
C THR A 127 4.67 13.48 8.24
N THR A 128 4.36 12.19 8.17
CA THR A 128 3.59 11.53 9.26
C THR A 128 4.35 11.56 10.57
N VAL A 129 5.69 11.50 10.50
CA VAL A 129 6.58 11.64 11.65
C VAL A 129 6.44 13.02 12.30
N ASP A 130 6.39 14.10 11.51
CA ASP A 130 6.18 15.46 12.04
C ASP A 130 4.84 15.59 12.78
N VAL A 131 3.78 14.97 12.24
CA VAL A 131 2.44 15.00 12.87
C VAL A 131 2.45 14.24 14.20
N ILE A 132 3.14 13.09 14.29
CA ILE A 132 3.29 12.33 15.53
C ILE A 132 4.14 13.10 16.55
N GLN A 133 5.20 13.79 16.09
CA GLN A 133 6.03 14.63 16.96
C GLN A 133 5.24 15.81 17.53
N ASP A 134 4.43 16.49 16.71
CA ASP A 134 3.53 17.54 17.16
C ASP A 134 2.52 17.01 18.19
N PHE A 135 1.98 15.81 17.96
CA PHE A 135 1.10 15.14 18.93
C PHE A 135 1.82 14.94 20.28
N ASN A 136 3.03 14.36 20.26
CA ASN A 136 3.81 14.12 21.47
C ASN A 136 4.14 15.42 22.21
N ASN A 137 4.56 16.45 21.47
CA ASN A 137 4.87 17.77 22.02
C ASN A 137 3.64 18.41 22.66
N LYS A 138 2.49 18.41 21.96
CA LYS A 138 1.25 18.99 22.49
C LYS A 138 0.74 18.23 23.69
N LEU A 139 0.74 16.90 23.67
CA LEU A 139 0.27 16.08 24.78
C LEU A 139 1.01 16.36 26.10
N SER A 140 2.27 16.81 26.03
CA SER A 140 3.08 17.17 27.20
C SER A 140 2.57 18.43 27.95
N GLU A 141 1.72 19.24 27.33
CA GLU A 141 1.16 20.45 27.92
C GLU A 141 0.19 20.14 29.07
N LEU A 142 0.18 20.97 30.11
CA LEU A 142 -0.64 20.77 31.32
C LEU A 142 -2.15 20.67 31.03
N GLN A 143 -2.60 21.34 29.96
CA GLN A 143 -4.00 21.35 29.54
C GLN A 143 -4.51 19.97 29.08
N PHE A 144 -3.63 19.03 28.75
CA PHE A 144 -3.98 17.65 28.36
C PHE A 144 -3.70 16.62 29.48
N SER A 145 -3.64 17.08 30.73
CA SER A 145 -3.34 16.23 31.89
C SER A 145 -4.32 15.09 32.13
N GLU A 146 -5.60 15.18 31.73
CA GLU A 146 -6.54 14.06 31.90
C GLU A 146 -6.24 12.93 30.92
N ILE A 147 -5.80 13.25 29.69
CA ILE A 147 -5.34 12.23 28.74
C ILE A 147 -4.11 11.50 29.32
N ARG A 148 -3.14 12.25 29.86
CA ARG A 148 -1.94 11.67 30.47
C ARG A 148 -2.21 10.89 31.76
N LYS A 149 -3.19 11.25 32.57
CA LYS A 149 -3.59 10.41 33.72
C LYS A 149 -4.05 9.02 33.28
N VAL A 150 -4.63 8.92 32.09
CA VAL A 150 -5.15 7.67 31.55
C VAL A 150 -4.08 6.85 30.83
N LEU A 151 -3.21 7.51 30.06
CA LEU A 151 -2.16 6.85 29.27
C LEU A 151 -0.82 6.66 30.02
N GLY A 152 -0.58 7.44 31.07
CA GLY A 152 0.70 7.56 31.76
C GLY A 152 1.26 8.98 31.64
N LEU A 153 1.86 9.49 32.73
CA LEU A 153 2.42 10.85 32.76
C LEU A 153 3.57 11.03 31.76
N ASP A 154 4.37 9.99 31.58
CA ASP A 154 5.51 9.94 30.66
C ASP A 154 5.13 9.30 29.31
N PHE A 155 3.83 9.19 29.01
CA PHE A 155 3.38 8.61 27.76
C PHE A 155 3.81 9.46 26.57
N PHE A 156 4.39 8.79 25.58
CA PHE A 156 4.63 9.31 24.25
C PHE A 156 4.44 8.18 23.23
N VAL A 157 4.23 8.54 21.97
CA VAL A 157 4.14 7.60 20.85
C VAL A 157 5.55 7.38 20.28
N PRO A 158 6.22 6.24 20.55
CA PRO A 158 7.49 5.92 19.93
C PRO A 158 7.29 5.57 18.46
N ILE A 159 8.12 6.14 17.58
CA ILE A 159 8.11 5.83 16.14
C ILE A 159 9.16 4.77 15.84
N PHE A 160 10.35 4.87 16.45
CA PHE A 160 11.47 3.97 16.21
C PHE A 160 11.99 3.40 17.51
N ASP A 161 12.65 2.24 17.42
CA ASP A 161 13.44 1.66 18.51
C ASP A 161 14.95 1.71 18.24
N GLU A 162 15.74 1.24 19.20
CA GLU A 162 17.21 1.25 19.14
C GLU A 162 17.78 0.26 18.11
N TYR A 163 17.00 -0.76 17.70
CA TYR A 163 17.41 -1.80 16.77
C TYR A 163 17.05 -1.47 15.31
N ASP A 164 16.15 -0.51 15.10
CA ASP A 164 15.80 0.02 13.79
C ASP A 164 17.04 0.62 13.09
N LYS A 165 17.29 0.15 11.86
CA LYS A 165 18.39 0.63 11.00
C LYS A 165 18.22 2.11 10.65
N ASP A 166 19.32 2.86 10.58
CA ASP A 166 19.29 4.29 10.24
C ASP A 166 18.67 4.58 8.88
N GLU A 167 18.89 3.71 7.89
CA GLU A 167 18.27 3.82 6.57
C GLU A 167 16.73 3.69 6.64
N LEU A 168 16.22 2.76 7.45
CA LEU A 168 14.78 2.62 7.68
C LEU A 168 14.24 3.86 8.38
N LYS A 169 14.91 4.36 9.43
CA LYS A 169 14.53 5.58 10.15
C LYS A 169 14.44 6.77 9.20
N TYR A 170 15.45 6.95 8.36
CA TYR A 170 15.50 8.01 7.35
C TYR A 170 14.33 7.88 6.36
N ASN A 171 14.11 6.71 5.78
CA ASN A 171 13.07 6.52 4.77
C ASN A 171 11.66 6.70 5.36
N VAL A 172 11.37 6.13 6.53
CA VAL A 172 10.07 6.30 7.21
C VAL A 172 9.83 7.77 7.58
N SER A 173 10.88 8.48 8.00
CA SER A 173 10.78 9.91 8.33
C SER A 173 10.49 10.80 7.11
N ASN A 174 10.83 10.35 5.91
CA ASN A 174 10.59 11.10 4.67
C ASN A 174 9.24 10.79 4.00
N LEU A 175 8.42 9.90 4.57
CA LEU A 175 7.07 9.67 4.06
C LEU A 175 6.16 10.84 4.40
N ASN A 176 5.65 11.51 3.37
CA ASN A 176 4.64 12.54 3.56
C ASN A 176 3.31 11.93 4.05
N TRP A 177 2.45 12.77 4.61
CA TRP A 177 1.18 12.35 5.19
C TRP A 177 0.29 11.62 4.16
N GLU A 178 0.09 12.18 2.98
CA GLU A 178 -0.70 11.57 1.89
C GLU A 178 -0.22 10.16 1.56
N THR A 179 1.09 9.99 1.32
CA THR A 179 1.69 8.71 0.93
C THR A 179 1.49 7.67 2.01
N SER A 180 1.77 8.05 3.26
CA SER A 180 1.59 7.17 4.40
C SER A 180 0.12 6.80 4.58
N TYR A 181 -0.79 7.76 4.47
CA TYR A 181 -2.22 7.50 4.62
C TYR A 181 -2.73 6.52 3.55
N LYS A 182 -2.34 6.71 2.29
CA LYS A 182 -2.71 5.82 1.17
C LYS A 182 -2.10 4.43 1.30
N LEU A 183 -0.87 4.32 1.80
CA LEU A 183 -0.27 3.01 2.07
C LEU A 183 -1.15 2.17 3.01
N PHE A 184 -1.64 2.78 4.09
CA PHE A 184 -2.44 2.09 5.11
C PHE A 184 -3.91 1.92 4.74
N THR A 185 -4.46 2.74 3.84
CA THR A 185 -5.91 2.73 3.53
C THR A 185 -6.24 2.17 2.15
N GLU A 186 -5.35 2.31 1.18
CA GLU A 186 -5.58 1.90 -0.21
C GLU A 186 -4.79 0.64 -0.59
N VAL A 187 -3.54 0.51 -0.15
CA VAL A 187 -2.62 -0.56 -0.61
C VAL A 187 -2.60 -1.74 0.34
N PHE A 188 -2.32 -1.51 1.62
CA PHE A 188 -2.31 -2.54 2.66
C PHE A 188 -3.61 -2.52 3.46
N SER A 189 -4.74 -2.53 2.74
CA SER A 189 -6.07 -2.65 3.33
C SER A 189 -6.76 -3.94 2.89
N VAL A 190 -7.76 -4.37 3.66
CA VAL A 190 -8.55 -5.58 3.37
C VAL A 190 -9.25 -5.49 2.01
N ASN A 191 -9.65 -4.28 1.60
CA ASN A 191 -10.34 -4.01 0.34
C ASN A 191 -9.41 -3.40 -0.71
N SER A 192 -8.10 -3.62 -0.59
CA SER A 192 -7.12 -3.06 -1.50
C SER A 192 -7.42 -3.45 -2.94
N ARG A 193 -7.33 -2.45 -3.81
CA ARG A 193 -7.45 -2.64 -5.28
C ARG A 193 -6.10 -2.90 -5.93
N TYR A 194 -5.03 -2.88 -5.15
CA TYR A 194 -3.69 -3.21 -5.58
C TYR A 194 -3.28 -4.49 -4.88
N MET A 195 -2.96 -5.55 -5.63
CA MET A 195 -2.58 -6.82 -4.99
C MET A 195 -1.62 -7.63 -5.83
N THR A 196 -0.95 -8.57 -5.18
CA THR A 196 -0.15 -9.55 -5.90
C THR A 196 -1.03 -10.61 -6.54
N VAL A 197 -0.58 -11.21 -7.63
CA VAL A 197 -1.31 -12.33 -8.28
C VAL A 197 -1.55 -13.50 -7.33
N HIS A 198 -0.67 -13.70 -6.34
CA HIS A 198 -0.85 -14.76 -5.36
C HIS A 198 -2.11 -14.58 -4.51
N GLN A 199 -2.53 -13.33 -4.28
CA GLN A 199 -3.68 -12.99 -3.44
C GLN A 199 -4.99 -12.94 -4.22
N SER A 200 -4.92 -12.83 -5.56
CA SER A 200 -6.10 -12.87 -6.42
C SER A 200 -6.59 -14.29 -6.73
N LYS A 201 -5.95 -15.33 -6.18
CA LYS A 201 -6.34 -16.73 -6.38
C LYS A 201 -7.79 -16.95 -5.94
N GLY A 202 -8.60 -17.45 -6.87
CA GLY A 202 -10.03 -17.73 -6.64
C GLY A 202 -10.94 -16.49 -6.68
N LEU A 203 -10.40 -15.30 -6.95
CA LEU A 203 -11.16 -14.06 -7.10
C LEU A 203 -11.21 -13.64 -8.58
N GLU A 204 -12.24 -12.86 -8.95
CA GLU A 204 -12.44 -12.32 -10.29
C GLU A 204 -13.07 -10.91 -10.22
N TRP A 205 -12.80 -10.09 -11.22
CA TRP A 205 -13.31 -8.71 -11.32
C TRP A 205 -13.70 -8.39 -12.76
N ASP A 206 -14.62 -7.44 -12.94
CA ASP A 206 -15.02 -6.98 -14.28
C ASP A 206 -13.86 -6.37 -15.04
N LYS A 207 -13.01 -5.59 -14.34
CA LYS A 207 -11.85 -4.93 -14.93
C LYS A 207 -10.56 -5.27 -14.18
N VAL A 208 -9.57 -5.75 -14.91
CA VAL A 208 -8.26 -6.11 -14.34
C VAL A 208 -7.13 -5.46 -15.14
N VAL A 209 -6.24 -4.79 -14.43
CA VAL A 209 -4.96 -4.30 -14.97
C VAL A 209 -3.86 -5.27 -14.55
N VAL A 210 -3.22 -5.91 -15.54
CA VAL A 210 -2.09 -6.81 -15.34
C VAL A 210 -0.80 -6.02 -15.55
N SER A 211 -0.03 -5.82 -14.48
CA SER A 211 1.31 -5.24 -14.50
C SER A 211 2.32 -6.18 -13.86
N LEU A 212 2.67 -7.22 -14.57
CA LEU A 212 3.71 -8.15 -14.14
C LEU A 212 5.01 -7.84 -14.88
N LYS A 213 6.05 -7.52 -14.11
CA LYS A 213 7.43 -7.42 -14.60
C LYS A 213 8.20 -8.63 -14.05
N PRO A 214 8.83 -9.46 -14.91
CA PRO A 214 9.66 -10.56 -14.43
C PRO A 214 10.88 -10.00 -13.72
N ASN A 215 11.33 -10.69 -12.69
CA ASN A 215 12.59 -10.39 -12.05
C ASN A 215 13.74 -11.00 -12.88
N HIS A 216 14.55 -10.13 -13.46
CA HIS A 216 15.65 -10.52 -14.36
C HIS A 216 16.82 -11.23 -13.67
N HIS A 217 16.85 -11.33 -12.33
CA HIS A 217 17.87 -12.14 -11.67
C HIS A 217 17.69 -13.63 -12.04
N SER A 218 18.78 -14.28 -12.44
CA SER A 218 18.83 -15.66 -12.95
C SER A 218 18.20 -16.70 -12.02
N ASN A 219 18.14 -16.41 -10.72
CA ASN A 219 17.62 -17.32 -9.70
C ASN A 219 16.15 -17.03 -9.34
N ARG A 220 15.49 -16.13 -10.07
CA ARG A 220 14.07 -15.80 -9.91
C ARG A 220 13.33 -16.19 -11.18
N ASP A 221 12.78 -15.26 -11.94
CA ASP A 221 11.88 -15.60 -13.05
C ASP A 221 12.65 -16.02 -14.32
N ASN A 222 13.94 -15.64 -14.48
CA ASN A 222 14.83 -16.03 -15.58
C ASN A 222 14.22 -15.89 -17.00
N ILE A 223 13.36 -14.88 -17.20
CA ILE A 223 12.68 -14.60 -18.46
C ILE A 223 12.51 -13.09 -18.66
N THR A 224 12.20 -12.68 -19.89
CA THR A 224 11.78 -11.31 -20.22
C THR A 224 10.35 -11.33 -20.72
N LEU A 225 9.61 -10.21 -20.60
CA LEU A 225 8.27 -10.12 -21.18
C LEU A 225 8.26 -10.42 -22.69
N ARG A 226 9.28 -9.94 -23.41
CA ARG A 226 9.47 -10.26 -24.83
C ARG A 226 9.53 -11.78 -25.07
N ALA A 227 10.41 -12.47 -24.36
CA ALA A 227 10.58 -13.91 -24.53
C ALA A 227 9.31 -14.68 -24.14
N MET A 228 8.63 -14.27 -23.07
CA MET A 228 7.37 -14.87 -22.63
C MET A 228 6.27 -14.74 -23.70
N PHE A 229 6.07 -13.55 -24.27
CA PHE A 229 5.04 -13.36 -25.30
C PHE A 229 5.37 -14.06 -26.63
N GLN A 230 6.65 -14.19 -26.98
CA GLN A 230 7.05 -14.88 -28.21
C GLN A 230 6.92 -16.41 -28.10
N ASN A 231 7.17 -16.98 -26.92
CA ASN A 231 7.15 -18.42 -26.71
C ASN A 231 6.65 -18.77 -25.30
N PRO A 232 5.36 -18.58 -25.01
CA PRO A 232 4.81 -18.88 -23.70
C PRO A 232 4.83 -20.39 -23.44
N ARG A 233 5.36 -20.80 -22.30
CA ARG A 233 5.45 -22.20 -21.87
C ARG A 233 4.87 -22.34 -20.46
N LEU A 234 4.03 -23.36 -20.28
CA LEU A 234 3.22 -23.54 -19.06
C LEU A 234 3.49 -24.85 -18.32
N LEU A 235 3.97 -25.88 -19.01
CA LEU A 235 3.95 -27.27 -18.50
C LEU A 235 5.26 -27.70 -17.83
N ASN A 236 6.34 -26.96 -18.05
CA ASN A 236 7.65 -27.28 -17.48
C ASN A 236 7.78 -26.64 -16.08
N GLU A 237 8.69 -27.16 -15.26
CA GLU A 237 8.92 -26.69 -13.89
C GLU A 237 10.08 -25.67 -13.79
N GLU A 238 10.42 -24.98 -14.89
CA GLU A 238 11.42 -23.92 -14.84
C GLU A 238 10.81 -22.62 -14.28
N PRO A 239 11.61 -21.75 -13.65
CA PRO A 239 11.10 -20.49 -13.10
C PRO A 239 10.46 -19.56 -14.15
N ALA A 240 10.91 -19.65 -15.40
CA ALA A 240 10.34 -18.94 -16.54
C ALA A 240 8.90 -19.38 -16.85
N ASP A 241 8.61 -20.68 -16.68
CA ASP A 241 7.28 -21.24 -16.87
C ASP A 241 6.37 -20.88 -15.69
N GLU A 242 6.91 -20.83 -14.47
CA GLU A 242 6.17 -20.34 -13.29
C GLU A 242 5.72 -18.88 -13.48
N PHE A 243 6.62 -18.02 -13.97
CA PHE A 243 6.26 -16.65 -14.31
C PHE A 243 5.16 -16.59 -15.37
N THR A 244 5.25 -17.42 -16.41
CA THR A 244 4.23 -17.50 -17.47
C THR A 244 2.87 -17.97 -16.91
N ARG A 245 2.85 -18.99 -16.03
CA ARG A 245 1.63 -19.46 -15.35
C ARG A 245 1.02 -18.36 -14.50
N MET A 246 1.83 -17.61 -13.76
CA MET A 246 1.36 -16.48 -12.96
C MET A 246 0.79 -15.36 -13.85
N TYR A 247 1.42 -15.07 -14.99
CA TYR A 247 0.90 -14.10 -15.96
C TYR A 247 -0.47 -14.53 -16.52
N TYR A 248 -0.59 -15.81 -16.88
CA TYR A 248 -1.85 -16.42 -17.28
C TYR A 248 -2.92 -16.31 -16.19
N VAL A 249 -2.58 -16.65 -14.94
CA VAL A 249 -3.50 -16.53 -13.80
C VAL A 249 -3.97 -15.09 -13.65
N ALA A 250 -3.07 -14.10 -13.73
CA ALA A 250 -3.41 -12.68 -13.64
C ALA A 250 -4.41 -12.26 -14.72
N CYS A 251 -4.19 -12.67 -15.97
CA CYS A 251 -5.09 -12.37 -17.09
C CYS A 251 -6.47 -13.01 -16.90
N SER A 252 -6.52 -14.26 -16.41
CA SER A 252 -7.76 -15.00 -16.16
C SER A 252 -8.63 -14.43 -15.03
N ARG A 253 -8.19 -13.37 -14.32
CA ARG A 253 -8.99 -12.73 -13.28
C ARG A 253 -10.04 -11.75 -13.85
N ALA A 254 -9.94 -11.38 -15.13
CA ALA A 254 -10.84 -10.44 -15.78
C ALA A 254 -12.11 -11.14 -16.32
N ARG A 255 -13.29 -10.61 -16.00
CA ARG A 255 -14.58 -11.08 -16.55
C ARG A 255 -14.97 -10.35 -17.83
N GLU A 256 -14.72 -9.04 -17.90
CA GLU A 256 -15.15 -8.19 -19.01
C GLU A 256 -13.95 -7.56 -19.72
N ASP A 257 -13.20 -6.70 -19.02
CA ASP A 257 -12.08 -5.94 -19.59
C ASP A 257 -10.73 -6.36 -18.99
N LEU A 258 -9.82 -6.80 -19.86
CA LEU A 258 -8.42 -7.07 -19.52
C LEU A 258 -7.52 -5.96 -20.06
N TYR A 259 -6.80 -5.29 -19.17
CA TYR A 259 -5.78 -4.30 -19.51
C TYR A 259 -4.40 -4.87 -19.21
N ILE A 260 -3.51 -4.86 -20.20
CA ILE A 260 -2.11 -5.27 -20.01
C ILE A 260 -1.24 -4.02 -20.00
N HIS A 261 -0.63 -3.71 -18.85
CA HIS A 261 0.30 -2.61 -18.75
C HIS A 261 1.72 -3.05 -19.12
N LEU A 262 2.30 -2.38 -20.11
CA LEU A 262 3.62 -2.68 -20.65
C LEU A 262 4.63 -1.61 -20.22
N PRO A 263 5.90 -1.99 -20.00
CA PRO A 263 6.94 -1.02 -19.67
C PRO A 263 7.18 -0.05 -20.82
N SER A 264 7.60 1.18 -20.50
CA SER A 264 7.99 2.17 -21.50
C SER A 264 9.04 1.61 -22.47
N GLY A 265 8.83 1.82 -23.77
CA GLY A 265 9.72 1.32 -24.82
C GLY A 265 9.54 -0.16 -25.17
N PHE A 266 8.50 -0.83 -24.66
CA PHE A 266 8.14 -2.17 -25.10
C PHE A 266 7.74 -2.16 -26.59
N ASP A 267 8.25 -3.12 -27.36
CA ASP A 267 7.96 -3.26 -28.78
C ASP A 267 6.62 -3.98 -28.99
N TYR A 268 5.58 -3.20 -29.30
CA TYR A 268 4.21 -3.70 -29.48
C TYR A 268 4.08 -4.73 -30.62
N ASN A 269 5.00 -4.73 -31.60
CA ASN A 269 4.99 -5.71 -32.69
C ASN A 269 5.13 -7.14 -32.17
N ILE A 270 5.76 -7.34 -31.00
CA ILE A 270 5.89 -8.66 -30.38
C ILE A 270 4.51 -9.24 -30.04
N LEU A 271 3.63 -8.41 -29.47
CA LEU A 271 2.27 -8.81 -29.10
C LEU A 271 1.39 -8.96 -30.33
N GLU A 272 1.46 -8.01 -31.26
CA GLU A 272 0.70 -8.07 -32.51
C GLU A 272 1.05 -9.35 -33.30
N ASN A 273 2.32 -9.71 -33.37
CA ASN A 273 2.77 -10.96 -34.00
C ASN A 273 2.24 -12.19 -33.28
N ALA A 274 2.29 -12.21 -31.94
CA ALA A 274 1.78 -13.32 -31.14
C ALA A 274 0.27 -13.51 -31.32
N ILE A 275 -0.51 -12.42 -31.26
CA ILE A 275 -1.97 -12.44 -31.47
C ILE A 275 -2.30 -12.87 -32.90
N ARG A 276 -1.61 -12.32 -33.91
CA ARG A 276 -1.83 -12.70 -35.31
C ARG A 276 -1.55 -14.19 -35.54
N ASN A 277 -0.48 -14.72 -34.96
CA ASN A 277 -0.13 -16.14 -35.08
C ASN A 277 -1.17 -17.04 -34.37
N PHE A 278 -1.68 -16.60 -33.21
CA PHE A 278 -2.79 -17.28 -32.54
C PHE A 278 -4.05 -17.29 -33.40
N THR A 279 -4.44 -16.15 -33.97
CA THR A 279 -5.61 -16.04 -34.85
C THR A 279 -5.48 -16.91 -36.10
N SER A 280 -4.30 -16.94 -36.73
CA SER A 280 -4.07 -17.77 -37.92
C SER A 280 -4.09 -19.26 -37.61
N THR A 281 -3.61 -19.67 -36.44
CA THR A 281 -3.50 -21.09 -36.06
C THR A 281 -4.78 -21.65 -35.45
N SER A 282 -5.48 -20.86 -34.64
CA SER A 282 -6.70 -21.29 -33.92
C SER A 282 -8.00 -20.97 -34.67
N GLY A 283 -7.96 -20.00 -35.60
CA GLY A 283 -9.16 -19.42 -36.21
C GLY A 283 -9.98 -18.53 -35.28
N GLN A 284 -9.54 -18.31 -34.03
CA GLN A 284 -10.22 -17.47 -33.06
C GLN A 284 -9.74 -16.03 -33.14
N PHE A 285 -10.66 -15.08 -33.08
CA PHE A 285 -10.35 -13.65 -33.12
C PHE A 285 -10.30 -13.06 -31.71
N ILE A 286 -9.31 -12.20 -31.46
CA ILE A 286 -9.19 -11.42 -30.23
C ILE A 286 -9.37 -9.95 -30.61
N ASN A 287 -10.35 -9.27 -30.02
CA ASN A 287 -10.50 -7.83 -30.15
C ASN A 287 -9.55 -7.14 -29.16
N TYR A 288 -8.72 -6.23 -29.63
CA TYR A 288 -7.77 -5.49 -28.79
C TYR A 288 -7.43 -4.14 -29.42
N GLU A 289 -6.95 -3.22 -28.58
CA GLU A 289 -6.38 -1.95 -29.00
C GLU A 289 -5.12 -1.63 -28.19
N PHE A 290 -4.22 -0.83 -28.77
CA PHE A 290 -3.08 -0.28 -28.05
C PHE A 290 -3.41 1.14 -27.58
N ILE A 291 -3.43 1.33 -26.27
CA ILE A 291 -3.72 2.63 -25.65
C ILE A 291 -2.40 3.30 -25.25
N GLN A 292 -2.10 4.46 -25.84
CA GLN A 292 -0.97 5.29 -25.41
C GLN A 292 -1.37 6.14 -24.19
N SER A 293 -0.51 6.18 -23.16
CA SER A 293 -0.86 6.77 -21.84
C SER A 293 0.23 7.64 -21.24
#